data_AF-A0A7X5ZIY7-F1
#
_entry.id   AF-A0A7X5ZIY7-F1
#
_cell.length_a   1.000
_cell.length_b   1.000
_cell.length_c   1.000
_cell.angle_alpha   90.00
_cell.angle_beta   90.00
_cell.angle_gamma   90.00
#
_symmetry.space_group_name_H-M   'P 1'
#
loop_
_entity.id
_entity.type
_entity.pdbx_description
1 polymer ?
#
loop_
_entity_poly.entity_id
_entity_poly.type
_entity_poly.pdbx_seq_one_letter_code
_entity_poly.pdbx_strand_id
1 'polypeptide(L)'
;MFTNIEMVPVESSQIHSIGHDSGTSTLAIRFKNAKGEPSSLYHYDNFTDTDYIQFCSAESVGSHFGEFIKPAAEKYPFRKIDESAAPAIGTKTLRFEGHSDDTFGEYGVTNDDYDNCASSFAIEYLITSPSQPDAGLVVTGQHCPGGSGSWLIGVSNYDPDYSDRPLPRWPARFAPAADARYANEPALLIDVPSDFVLRCLQRDGADA
;
A
#
# COMPACT_ATOMS: atom_id res chain seq x y z
N MET A 1 9.59 -12.38 -2.98
CA MET A 1 8.45 -11.46 -2.75
C MET A 1 8.18 -11.41 -1.26
N PHE A 2 8.00 -10.22 -0.70
CA PHE A 2 7.55 -10.05 0.68
C PHE A 2 6.02 -9.97 0.65
N THR A 3 5.34 -11.06 0.98
CA THR A 3 3.88 -11.04 1.15
C THR A 3 3.57 -10.36 2.49
N ASN A 4 2.75 -9.32 2.48
CA ASN A 4 2.28 -8.68 3.71
C ASN A 4 1.16 -9.55 4.30
N ILE A 5 1.48 -10.31 5.34
CA ILE A 5 0.53 -11.25 6.00
C ILE A 5 -0.20 -10.50 7.12
N GLU A 6 -1.54 -10.57 7.14
CA GLU A 6 -2.33 -9.96 8.20
C GLU A 6 -2.05 -10.62 9.55
N MET A 7 -1.77 -9.81 10.58
CA MET A 7 -1.33 -10.27 11.89
C MET A 7 -2.42 -10.09 12.95
N VAL A 8 -2.85 -11.19 13.57
CA VAL A 8 -3.83 -11.23 14.65
C VAL A 8 -3.12 -11.31 16.01
N PRO A 9 -3.41 -10.41 16.97
CA PRO A 9 -2.85 -10.49 18.32
C PRO A 9 -3.21 -11.79 19.03
N VAL A 10 -2.30 -12.31 19.84
CA VAL A 10 -2.52 -13.53 20.63
C VAL A 10 -2.06 -13.35 22.08
N GLU A 11 -2.74 -14.06 22.99
CA GLU A 11 -2.33 -14.14 24.38
C GLU A 11 -1.14 -15.10 24.52
N SER A 12 0.04 -14.54 24.76
CA SER A 12 1.30 -15.27 24.92
C SER A 12 2.34 -14.42 25.63
N SER A 13 3.23 -15.05 26.39
CA SER A 13 4.34 -14.36 27.06
C SER A 13 5.45 -13.93 26.10
N GLN A 14 5.60 -14.61 24.95
CA GLN A 14 6.67 -14.36 23.98
C GLN A 14 6.17 -13.94 22.58
N ILE A 15 4.94 -14.30 22.22
CA ILE A 15 4.36 -14.00 20.90
C ILE A 15 3.41 -12.80 21.05
N HIS A 16 3.55 -11.82 20.17
CA HIS A 16 2.68 -10.66 20.08
C HIS A 16 1.47 -10.95 19.19
N SER A 17 1.73 -11.43 17.98
CA SER A 17 0.70 -11.72 16.97
C SER A 17 1.17 -12.79 16.00
N ILE A 18 0.21 -13.46 15.36
CA ILE A 18 0.44 -14.47 14.32
C ILE A 18 -0.41 -14.17 13.10
N GLY A 19 0.03 -14.62 11.92
CA GLY A 19 -0.71 -14.50 10.67
C GLY A 19 -0.37 -15.64 9.74
N HIS A 20 -1.24 -15.95 8.79
CA HIS A 20 -1.01 -17.04 7.84
C HIS A 20 -1.46 -16.65 6.43
N ASP A 21 -0.67 -17.04 5.45
CA ASP A 21 -0.99 -16.92 4.03
C ASP A 21 -1.13 -18.33 3.43
N SER A 22 -2.37 -18.69 3.09
CA SER A 22 -2.70 -19.99 2.52
C SER A 22 -2.13 -20.17 1.11
N GLY A 23 -1.99 -19.08 0.34
CA GLY A 23 -1.48 -19.12 -1.03
C GLY A 23 -0.01 -19.54 -1.10
N THR A 24 0.78 -19.18 -0.10
CA THR A 24 2.21 -19.54 -0.01
C THR A 24 2.54 -20.55 1.07
N SER A 25 1.54 -20.99 1.86
CA SER A 25 1.75 -21.83 3.05
C SER A 25 2.80 -21.23 4.00
N THR A 26 2.66 -19.94 4.30
CA THR A 26 3.59 -19.18 5.13
C THR A 26 2.92 -18.76 6.44
N LEU A 27 3.52 -19.11 7.57
CA LEU A 27 3.15 -18.56 8.87
C LEU A 27 4.06 -17.38 9.22
N ALA A 28 3.46 -16.25 9.58
CA ALA A 28 4.13 -15.11 10.17
C ALA A 28 3.98 -15.11 11.70
N ILE A 29 5.09 -14.93 12.42
CA ILE A 29 5.09 -14.77 13.89
C ILE A 29 5.80 -13.48 14.26
N ARG A 30 5.09 -12.60 14.97
CA ARG A 30 5.63 -11.42 15.63
C ARG A 30 5.97 -11.74 17.08
N PHE A 31 7.21 -11.55 17.48
CA PHE A 31 7.62 -11.72 18.89
C PHE A 31 7.53 -10.43 19.68
N LYS A 32 7.38 -10.55 21.01
CA LYS A 32 7.44 -9.44 21.97
C LYS A 32 8.88 -9.09 22.34
N ASN A 33 9.17 -7.81 22.56
CA ASN A 33 10.38 -7.38 23.27
C ASN A 33 10.20 -7.51 24.80
N ALA A 34 11.22 -7.13 25.57
CA ALA A 34 11.18 -7.16 27.04
C ALA A 34 10.08 -6.27 27.68
N LYS A 35 9.54 -5.30 26.93
CA LYS A 35 8.42 -4.44 27.36
C LYS A 35 7.05 -4.98 26.92
N GLY A 36 7.01 -6.11 26.22
CA GLY A 36 5.78 -6.68 25.67
C GLY A 36 5.35 -6.11 24.31
N GLU A 37 6.13 -5.21 23.71
CA GLU A 37 5.81 -4.54 22.45
C GLU A 37 6.22 -5.41 21.24
N PRO A 38 5.58 -5.24 20.06
CA PRO A 38 6.00 -5.91 18.83
C PRO A 38 7.50 -5.70 18.54
N SER A 39 8.18 -6.78 18.15
CA SER A 39 9.61 -6.75 17.81
C SER A 39 9.88 -7.51 16.52
N SER A 40 10.71 -8.55 16.55
CA SER A 40 11.12 -9.30 15.36
C SER A 40 9.96 -10.06 14.72
N LEU A 41 9.90 -10.01 13.38
CA LEU A 41 9.06 -10.85 12.53
C LEU A 41 9.84 -12.04 12.00
N TYR A 42 9.21 -13.21 11.98
CA TYR A 42 9.73 -14.41 11.33
C TYR A 42 8.66 -15.02 10.43
N HIS A 43 9.08 -15.49 9.26
CA HIS A 43 8.26 -16.33 8.39
C HIS A 43 8.73 -17.77 8.47
N TYR A 44 7.78 -18.69 8.60
CA TYR A 44 7.96 -20.13 8.59
C TYR A 44 7.28 -20.66 7.33
N ASP A 45 8.04 -21.33 6.47
CA ASP A 45 7.51 -21.94 5.26
C ASP A 45 6.91 -23.32 5.56
N ASN A 46 6.18 -23.88 4.59
CA ASN A 46 5.50 -25.17 4.67
C ASN A 46 4.48 -25.27 5.80
N PHE A 47 3.92 -24.14 6.23
CA PHE A 47 2.88 -24.09 7.25
C PHE A 47 1.52 -24.16 6.56
N THR A 48 0.84 -25.31 6.62
CA THR A 48 -0.44 -25.50 5.94
C THR A 48 -1.60 -24.85 6.70
N ASP A 49 -2.76 -24.69 6.06
CA ASP A 49 -3.98 -24.23 6.74
C ASP A 49 -4.34 -25.12 7.95
N THR A 50 -4.09 -26.43 7.83
CA THR A 50 -4.37 -27.38 8.91
C THR A 50 -3.41 -27.15 10.09
N ASP A 51 -2.12 -26.97 9.81
CA ASP A 51 -1.14 -26.64 10.85
C ASP A 51 -1.49 -25.29 11.51
N TYR A 52 -1.96 -24.30 10.73
CA TYR A 52 -2.38 -23.00 11.25
C TYR A 52 -3.59 -23.07 12.17
N ILE A 53 -4.65 -23.78 11.76
CA ILE A 53 -5.84 -23.99 12.57
C ILE A 53 -5.47 -24.69 13.89
N GLN A 54 -4.61 -25.71 13.84
CA GLN A 54 -4.14 -26.40 15.04
C GLN A 54 -3.35 -25.47 15.95
N PHE A 55 -2.50 -24.61 15.39
CA PHE A 55 -1.68 -23.68 16.15
C PHE A 55 -2.49 -22.56 16.82
N CYS A 56 -3.41 -21.93 16.08
CA CYS A 56 -4.22 -20.83 16.61
C CYS A 56 -5.31 -21.30 17.60
N SER A 57 -5.71 -22.57 17.51
CA SER A 57 -6.68 -23.19 18.43
C SER A 57 -6.03 -23.81 19.68
N ALA A 58 -4.70 -23.74 19.82
CA ALA A 58 -4.01 -24.30 20.98
C ALA A 58 -4.33 -23.51 22.26
N GLU A 59 -4.46 -24.22 23.39
CA GLU A 59 -4.73 -23.63 24.71
C GLU A 59 -3.69 -22.56 25.09
N SER A 60 -2.44 -22.74 24.65
CA SER A 60 -1.38 -21.75 24.74
C SER A 60 -0.58 -21.73 23.44
N VAL A 61 -0.79 -20.67 22.64
CA VAL A 61 -0.03 -20.43 21.40
C VAL A 61 1.48 -20.38 21.70
N GLY A 62 1.88 -19.75 22.79
CA GLY A 62 3.29 -19.67 23.20
C GLY A 62 3.91 -21.02 23.52
N SER A 63 3.18 -21.90 24.22
CA SER A 63 3.67 -23.25 24.56
C SER A 63 3.69 -24.15 23.34
N HIS A 64 2.63 -24.14 22.53
CA HIS A 64 2.55 -24.92 21.30
C HIS A 64 3.69 -24.58 20.34
N PHE A 65 3.99 -23.29 20.19
CA PHE A 65 5.13 -22.85 19.40
C PHE A 65 6.45 -23.44 19.91
N GLY A 66 6.69 -23.40 21.22
CA GLY A 66 7.92 -23.89 21.85
C GLY A 66 8.10 -25.41 21.74
N GLU A 67 7.02 -26.17 21.79
CA GLU A 67 7.03 -27.64 21.81
C GLU A 67 6.98 -28.27 20.42
N PHE A 68 6.20 -27.72 19.49
CA PHE A 68 5.91 -28.38 18.21
C PHE A 68 6.47 -27.66 16.98
N ILE A 69 6.62 -26.33 17.02
CA ILE A 69 7.02 -25.54 15.86
C ILE A 69 8.51 -25.22 15.90
N LYS A 70 8.98 -24.62 17.00
CA LYS A 70 10.38 -24.21 17.20
C LYS A 70 11.41 -25.35 17.02
N PRO A 71 11.20 -26.58 17.55
CA PRO A 71 12.15 -27.67 17.34
C PRO A 71 12.03 -28.31 15.94
N ALA A 72 10.92 -28.10 15.24
CA ALA A 72 10.65 -28.71 13.93
C ALA A 72 11.16 -27.86 12.77
N ALA A 73 12.36 -27.28 12.88
CA ALA A 73 12.94 -26.38 11.87
C ALA A 73 13.15 -27.03 10.49
N GLU A 74 13.23 -28.37 10.43
CA GLU A 74 13.24 -29.11 9.15
C GLU A 74 11.86 -29.13 8.49
N LYS A 75 10.78 -29.29 9.27
CA LYS A 75 9.40 -29.22 8.77
C LYS A 75 9.03 -27.78 8.41
N TYR A 76 9.40 -26.84 9.27
CA TYR A 76 9.10 -25.42 9.17
C TYR A 76 10.39 -24.60 9.11
N PRO A 77 11.10 -24.62 7.96
CA PRO A 77 12.25 -23.76 7.79
C PRO A 77 11.80 -22.31 7.95
N PHE A 78 12.61 -21.52 8.66
CA PHE A 78 12.23 -20.17 9.04
C PHE A 78 13.31 -19.17 8.71
N ARG A 79 12.88 -17.93 8.47
CA ARG A 79 13.75 -16.78 8.25
C ARG A 79 13.26 -15.59 9.04
N LYS A 80 14.20 -14.85 9.62
CA LYS A 80 13.89 -13.53 10.19
C LYS A 80 13.56 -12.60 9.04
N ILE A 81 12.39 -11.98 9.10
CA ILE A 81 12.06 -10.90 8.19
C ILE A 81 12.64 -9.64 8.79
N ASP A 82 13.66 -9.14 8.11
CA ASP A 82 14.11 -7.80 8.33
C ASP A 82 13.12 -6.87 7.62
N GLU A 83 12.24 -6.25 8.39
CA GLU A 83 11.31 -5.24 7.86
C GLU A 83 12.04 -3.95 7.46
N SER A 84 13.32 -3.80 7.85
CA SER A 84 14.20 -2.79 7.25
C SER A 84 14.82 -3.23 5.92
N ALA A 85 14.57 -4.50 5.50
CA ALA A 85 15.05 -5.11 4.26
C ALA A 85 13.94 -5.60 3.31
N ALA A 86 12.70 -5.10 3.43
CA ALA A 86 12.01 -4.71 2.20
C ALA A 86 12.98 -3.76 1.49
N PRO A 87 13.26 -3.90 0.17
CA PRO A 87 14.21 -2.98 -0.46
C PRO A 87 13.77 -1.58 -0.07
N ALA A 88 14.68 -0.81 0.55
CA ALA A 88 14.43 0.56 0.96
C ALA A 88 14.26 1.39 -0.31
N ILE A 89 13.13 1.19 -0.97
CA ILE A 89 12.62 2.00 -2.03
C ILE A 89 12.20 3.24 -1.26
N GLY A 90 13.07 4.25 -1.29
CA GLY A 90 12.84 5.49 -0.57
C GLY A 90 11.44 6.03 -0.89
N THR A 91 10.91 6.91 -0.07
CA THR A 91 9.60 7.51 -0.40
C THR A 91 9.81 8.72 -1.30
N LYS A 92 8.89 8.92 -2.25
CA LYS A 92 8.73 10.17 -2.98
C LYS A 92 7.35 10.73 -2.67
N THR A 93 7.23 12.05 -2.60
CA THR A 93 5.94 12.71 -2.42
C THR A 93 5.50 13.26 -3.76
N LEU A 94 4.50 12.63 -4.37
CA LEU A 94 3.81 13.16 -5.53
C LEU A 94 2.91 14.32 -5.09
N ARG A 95 2.73 15.31 -5.97
CA ARG A 95 1.82 16.45 -5.76
C ARG A 95 0.92 16.59 -6.97
N PHE A 96 -0.35 16.25 -6.82
CA PHE A 96 -1.36 16.48 -7.84
C PHE A 96 -2.09 17.80 -7.61
N GLU A 97 -2.11 18.68 -8.59
CA GLU A 97 -2.83 19.95 -8.55
C GLU A 97 -3.27 20.35 -9.95
N GLY A 98 -4.19 21.32 -10.03
CA GLY A 98 -4.70 21.84 -11.29
C GLY A 98 -4.24 23.28 -11.56
N HIS A 99 -4.20 23.63 -12.83
CA HIS A 99 -3.92 24.98 -13.32
C HIS A 99 -4.97 25.37 -14.34
N SER A 100 -5.50 26.59 -14.20
CA SER A 100 -6.68 27.01 -14.96
C SER A 100 -7.83 26.01 -14.83
N ASP A 101 -8.71 25.95 -15.83
CA ASP A 101 -9.83 25.03 -15.98
C ASP A 101 -9.55 23.84 -16.92
N ASP A 102 -8.33 23.75 -17.47
CA ASP A 102 -7.98 22.79 -18.52
C ASP A 102 -6.85 21.83 -18.16
N THR A 103 -5.98 22.17 -17.19
CA THR A 103 -4.75 21.41 -16.92
C THR A 103 -4.74 20.79 -15.53
N PHE A 104 -4.45 19.48 -15.44
CA PHE A 104 -4.25 18.75 -14.18
C PHE A 104 -3.10 17.75 -14.30
N GLY A 105 -2.29 17.64 -13.24
CA GLY A 105 -1.07 16.84 -13.31
C GLY A 105 -0.34 16.69 -11.99
N GLU A 106 0.81 16.02 -12.06
CA GLU A 106 1.74 15.75 -10.97
C GLU A 106 2.99 16.65 -11.09
N TYR A 107 3.20 17.56 -10.13
CA TYR A 107 4.24 18.59 -10.17
C TYR A 107 5.33 18.44 -9.10
N GLY A 108 5.25 17.40 -8.27
CA GLY A 108 6.22 17.15 -7.19
C GLY A 108 7.47 16.42 -7.66
N VAL A 109 7.33 15.50 -8.62
CA VAL A 109 8.44 14.61 -9.03
C VAL A 109 8.62 14.52 -10.54
N THR A 110 7.54 14.27 -11.27
CA THR A 110 7.54 13.97 -12.70
C THR A 110 7.30 15.23 -13.54
N ASN A 111 6.60 16.22 -12.98
CA ASN A 111 6.14 17.41 -13.69
C ASN A 111 5.35 17.03 -14.95
N ASP A 112 4.50 16.00 -14.80
CA ASP A 112 3.68 15.42 -15.86
C ASP A 112 2.23 15.89 -15.70
N ASP A 113 1.71 16.59 -16.70
CA ASP A 113 0.35 17.10 -16.73
C ASP A 113 -0.40 16.67 -18.00
N TYR A 114 -1.69 16.95 -18.00
CA TYR A 114 -2.56 16.74 -19.14
C TYR A 114 -3.49 17.94 -19.29
N ASP A 115 -3.57 18.44 -20.51
CA ASP A 115 -4.47 19.51 -20.92
C ASP A 115 -5.69 18.86 -21.60
N ASN A 116 -6.85 18.98 -20.97
CA ASN A 116 -8.12 18.46 -21.51
C ASN A 116 -8.84 19.48 -22.42
N CYS A 117 -8.19 20.59 -22.78
CA CYS A 117 -8.71 21.70 -23.59
C CYS A 117 -10.04 22.25 -23.08
N ALA A 118 -10.16 22.42 -21.76
CA ALA A 118 -11.37 22.88 -21.06
C ALA A 118 -12.63 22.03 -21.38
N SER A 119 -12.45 20.76 -21.75
CA SER A 119 -13.56 19.86 -22.10
C SER A 119 -14.49 19.53 -20.93
N SER A 120 -14.10 19.91 -19.71
CA SER A 120 -14.77 19.58 -18.45
C SER A 120 -14.80 18.08 -18.13
N PHE A 121 -14.11 17.24 -18.90
CA PHE A 121 -13.91 15.84 -18.55
C PHE A 121 -12.83 15.69 -17.48
N ALA A 122 -13.00 14.70 -16.61
CA ALA A 122 -12.02 14.37 -15.60
C ALA A 122 -10.71 13.89 -16.25
N ILE A 123 -9.60 14.17 -15.56
CA ILE A 123 -8.25 13.73 -15.90
C ILE A 123 -7.82 12.71 -14.84
N GLU A 124 -7.27 11.58 -15.28
CA GLU A 124 -6.96 10.45 -14.41
C GLU A 124 -5.50 10.02 -14.56
N TYR A 125 -4.86 9.82 -13.41
CA TYR A 125 -3.49 9.32 -13.31
C TYR A 125 -3.46 8.02 -12.52
N LEU A 126 -2.86 6.99 -13.09
CA LEU A 126 -2.58 5.73 -12.42
C LEU A 126 -1.18 5.72 -11.85
N ILE A 127 -1.08 5.42 -10.56
CA ILE A 127 0.16 5.17 -9.83
C ILE A 127 0.23 3.67 -9.52
N THR A 128 1.32 3.02 -9.93
CA THR A 128 1.66 1.64 -9.52
C THR A 128 3.08 1.58 -8.98
N SER A 129 3.48 0.46 -8.38
CA SER A 129 4.85 0.24 -7.93
C SER A 129 5.28 -1.21 -8.24
N PRO A 130 6.37 -1.45 -8.99
CA PRO A 130 6.87 -2.79 -9.25
C PRO A 130 7.18 -3.60 -7.99
N SER A 131 7.61 -2.94 -6.91
CA SER A 131 7.84 -3.58 -5.61
C SER A 131 6.58 -3.90 -4.82
N GLN A 132 5.44 -3.32 -5.19
CA GLN A 132 4.13 -3.56 -4.60
C GLN A 132 3.14 -3.89 -5.72
N PRO A 133 3.20 -5.09 -6.34
CA PRO A 133 2.47 -5.41 -7.57
C PRO A 133 0.94 -5.39 -7.40
N ASP A 134 0.44 -5.59 -6.19
CA ASP A 134 -1.00 -5.52 -5.86
C ASP A 134 -1.45 -4.11 -5.46
N ALA A 135 -0.52 -3.15 -5.34
CA ALA A 135 -0.80 -1.77 -4.99
C ALA A 135 -0.95 -0.91 -6.24
N GLY A 136 -2.12 -0.29 -6.39
CA GLY A 136 -2.32 0.75 -7.38
C GLY A 136 -3.39 1.75 -6.94
N LEU A 137 -3.19 3.01 -7.35
CA LEU A 137 -4.05 4.12 -7.00
C LEU A 137 -4.35 4.93 -8.26
N VAL A 138 -5.62 5.22 -8.51
CA VAL A 138 -6.05 6.18 -9.53
C VAL A 138 -6.33 7.50 -8.84
N VAL A 139 -5.71 8.58 -9.32
CA VAL A 139 -5.95 9.96 -8.90
C VAL A 139 -6.78 10.63 -9.98
N THR A 140 -7.93 11.16 -9.61
CA THR A 140 -8.86 11.84 -10.53
C THR A 140 -8.93 13.32 -10.20
N GLY A 141 -8.60 14.16 -11.17
CA GLY A 141 -8.83 15.60 -11.14
C GLY A 141 -10.04 15.97 -12.00
N GLN A 142 -10.95 16.76 -11.45
CA GLN A 142 -12.09 17.32 -12.17
C GLN A 142 -12.18 18.80 -11.85
N HIS A 143 -12.09 19.68 -12.86
CA HIS A 143 -12.42 21.09 -12.64
C HIS A 143 -13.86 21.19 -12.13
N CYS A 144 -14.09 21.86 -11.00
CA CYS A 144 -15.36 21.78 -10.28
C CYS A 144 -16.52 22.13 -11.24
N PRO A 145 -17.51 21.24 -11.45
CA PRO A 145 -18.56 21.45 -12.47
C PRO A 145 -19.54 22.59 -12.16
N GLY A 146 -19.36 23.31 -11.05
CA GLY A 146 -20.35 24.26 -10.55
C GLY A 146 -19.78 25.25 -9.54
N GLY A 147 -20.12 25.07 -8.27
CA GLY A 147 -19.99 26.10 -7.22
C GLY A 147 -18.58 26.55 -6.82
N SER A 148 -17.55 26.22 -7.60
CA SER A 148 -16.16 26.64 -7.40
C SER A 148 -15.44 26.78 -8.74
N GLY A 149 -14.48 27.69 -8.83
CA GLY A 149 -13.54 27.79 -9.95
C GLY A 149 -12.24 27.00 -9.73
N SER A 150 -12.28 26.02 -8.83
CA SER A 150 -11.12 25.23 -8.43
C SER A 150 -11.29 23.76 -8.75
N TRP A 151 -10.19 23.03 -8.73
CA TRP A 151 -10.19 21.59 -8.98
C TRP A 151 -10.79 20.80 -7.81
N LEU A 152 -11.55 19.77 -8.13
CA LEU A 152 -11.90 18.68 -7.23
C LEU A 152 -10.89 17.54 -7.47
N ILE A 153 -10.33 16.97 -6.40
CA ILE A 153 -9.36 15.88 -6.49
C ILE A 153 -9.82 14.70 -5.63
N GLY A 154 -9.87 13.51 -6.21
CA GLY A 154 -10.26 12.26 -5.56
C GLY A 154 -9.28 11.11 -5.85
N VAL A 155 -9.42 10.02 -5.09
CA VAL A 155 -8.64 8.79 -5.29
C VAL A 155 -9.52 7.55 -5.24
N SER A 156 -9.14 6.53 -5.99
CA SER A 156 -9.69 5.17 -5.94
C SER A 156 -8.55 4.13 -6.05
N ASN A 157 -8.81 2.89 -5.62
CA ASN A 157 -7.91 1.78 -5.88
C ASN A 157 -7.88 1.46 -7.38
N TYR A 158 -6.74 0.99 -7.88
CA TYR A 158 -6.66 0.43 -9.23
C TYR A 158 -7.06 -1.05 -9.21
N ASP A 159 -8.26 -1.33 -9.70
CA ASP A 159 -8.85 -2.68 -9.74
C ASP A 159 -9.43 -2.98 -11.14
N PRO A 160 -8.56 -3.22 -12.14
CA PRO A 160 -8.98 -3.37 -13.53
C PRO A 160 -9.79 -4.65 -13.80
N ASP A 161 -9.68 -5.65 -12.92
CA ASP A 161 -10.33 -6.95 -13.01
C ASP A 161 -11.47 -7.14 -12.01
N TYR A 162 -11.83 -6.09 -11.26
CA TYR A 162 -12.90 -6.12 -10.24
C TYR A 162 -12.69 -7.24 -9.21
N SER A 163 -11.44 -7.43 -8.78
CA SER A 163 -11.04 -8.48 -7.85
C SER A 163 -11.01 -8.01 -6.39
N ASP A 164 -11.66 -6.88 -6.09
CA ASP A 164 -11.72 -6.26 -4.76
C ASP A 164 -10.33 -5.91 -4.20
N ARG A 165 -9.44 -5.39 -5.07
CA ARG A 165 -8.08 -5.01 -4.65
C ARG A 165 -8.12 -3.90 -3.59
N PRO A 166 -7.38 -4.02 -2.48
CA PRO A 166 -7.42 -3.02 -1.42
C PRO A 166 -6.82 -1.69 -1.88
N LEU A 167 -7.31 -0.59 -1.31
CA LEU A 167 -6.66 0.71 -1.43
C LEU A 167 -5.24 0.63 -0.82
N PRO A 168 -4.19 1.05 -1.53
CA PRO A 168 -2.83 1.01 -1.00
C PRO A 168 -2.70 1.92 0.22
N ARG A 169 -1.89 1.50 1.21
CA ARG A 169 -1.65 2.25 2.45
C ARG A 169 -0.62 3.37 2.26
N TRP A 170 -0.67 4.07 1.14
CA TRP A 170 0.19 5.22 0.84
C TRP A 170 -0.39 6.46 1.52
N PRO A 171 0.36 7.13 2.42
CA PRO A 171 -0.15 8.32 3.11
C PRO A 171 -0.53 9.42 2.11
N ALA A 172 -1.78 9.88 2.20
CA ALA A 172 -2.31 10.94 1.36
C ALA A 172 -2.82 12.11 2.22
N ARG A 173 -2.57 13.34 1.77
CA ARG A 173 -2.98 14.57 2.46
C ARG A 173 -3.27 15.69 1.49
N PHE A 174 -4.23 16.55 1.84
CA PHE A 174 -4.50 17.77 1.09
C PHE A 174 -3.65 18.94 1.60
N ALA A 175 -3.23 19.80 0.67
CA ALA A 175 -2.63 21.10 0.94
C ALA A 175 -3.11 22.12 -0.10
N PRO A 176 -2.87 23.43 0.07
CA PRO A 176 -2.97 24.39 -1.03
C PRO A 176 -1.96 24.07 -2.16
N ALA A 177 -2.23 24.56 -3.36
CA ALA A 177 -1.28 24.50 -4.47
C ALA A 177 0.06 25.14 -4.10
N ALA A 178 1.14 24.66 -4.72
CA ALA A 178 2.49 25.08 -4.37
C ALA A 178 2.76 26.55 -4.74
N ASP A 179 2.18 27.00 -5.85
CA ASP A 179 2.27 28.38 -6.31
C ASP A 179 1.25 29.26 -5.59
N ALA A 180 1.74 30.32 -4.94
CA ALA A 180 0.92 31.28 -4.22
C ALA A 180 -0.16 31.96 -5.08
N ARG A 181 0.01 32.01 -6.41
CA ARG A 181 -0.99 32.52 -7.36
C ARG A 181 -2.24 31.64 -7.43
N TYR A 182 -2.10 30.36 -7.10
CA TYR A 182 -3.14 29.35 -7.13
C TYR A 182 -3.44 28.82 -5.71
N ALA A 183 -3.18 29.60 -4.65
CA ALA A 183 -3.36 29.15 -3.27
C ALA A 183 -4.82 28.77 -2.90
N ASN A 184 -5.79 29.12 -3.75
CA ASN A 184 -7.18 28.69 -3.66
C ASN A 184 -7.43 27.28 -4.24
N GLU A 185 -6.50 26.77 -5.05
CA GLU A 185 -6.55 25.43 -5.61
C GLU A 185 -6.08 24.39 -4.59
N PRO A 186 -6.79 23.25 -4.48
CA PRO A 186 -6.31 22.14 -3.67
C PRO A 186 -5.20 21.40 -4.41
N ALA A 187 -4.29 20.83 -3.63
CA ALA A 187 -3.30 19.87 -4.05
C ALA A 187 -3.43 18.60 -3.21
N LEU A 188 -3.32 17.45 -3.85
CA LEU A 188 -3.23 16.15 -3.20
C LEU A 188 -1.77 15.70 -3.17
N LEU A 189 -1.23 15.51 -1.97
CA LEU A 189 0.11 14.99 -1.76
C LEU A 189 0.03 13.51 -1.39
N ILE A 190 0.80 12.66 -2.05
CA ILE A 190 0.80 11.21 -1.85
C ILE A 190 2.24 10.73 -1.68
N ASP A 191 2.50 10.08 -0.55
CA ASP A 191 3.80 9.47 -0.25
C ASP A 191 3.84 8.06 -0.85
N VAL A 192 4.57 7.90 -1.97
CA VAL A 192 4.63 6.66 -2.77
C VAL A 192 6.02 6.02 -2.70
N PRO A 193 6.15 4.72 -3.03
CA PRO A 193 7.45 4.09 -3.26
C PRO A 193 8.26 4.82 -4.35
N SER A 194 9.57 4.99 -4.17
CA SER A 194 10.48 5.63 -5.16
C SER A 194 10.52 4.97 -6.53
N ASP A 195 10.15 3.69 -6.61
CA ASP A 195 10.06 2.93 -7.86
C ASP A 195 8.69 3.09 -8.54
N PHE A 196 7.85 4.03 -8.07
CA PHE A 196 6.54 4.26 -8.64
C PHE A 196 6.59 4.45 -10.16
N VAL A 197 5.52 4.01 -10.82
CA VAL A 197 5.25 4.30 -12.22
C VAL A 197 3.97 5.14 -12.26
N LEU A 198 4.04 6.28 -12.94
CA LEU A 198 2.92 7.18 -13.17
C LEU A 198 2.49 7.09 -14.64
N ARG A 199 1.18 7.00 -14.88
CA ARG A 199 0.60 7.02 -16.23
C ARG A 199 -0.65 7.89 -16.27
N CYS A 200 -0.77 8.74 -17.28
CA CYS A 200 -2.00 9.47 -17.58
C CYS A 200 -2.92 8.59 -18.43
N LEU A 201 -4.12 8.29 -17.93
CA LEU A 201 -5.03 7.35 -18.59
C LEU A 201 -5.65 7.92 -19.87
N GLN A 202 -5.77 9.25 -19.99
CA GLN A 202 -6.25 9.90 -21.21
C GLN A 202 -5.23 9.80 -22.36
N ARG A 203 -3.94 9.71 -22.06
CA ARG A 203 -2.89 9.51 -23.08
C ARG A 203 -2.85 8.07 -23.58
N ASP A 204 -3.03 7.10 -22.68
CA ASP A 204 -3.01 5.67 -23.04
C ASP A 204 -4.28 5.22 -23.80
N GLY A 205 -5.35 6.02 -23.79
CA GLY A 205 -6.60 5.76 -24.52
C GLY A 205 -6.67 6.32 -25.94
N ALA A 206 -5.63 7.01 -26.42
CA ALA A 206 -5.62 7.61 -27.77
C ALA A 206 -5.35 6.60 -28.91
N ASP A 207 -5.09 5.33 -28.58
CA ASP A 207 -4.87 4.21 -29.52
C ASP A 207 -5.80 3.00 -29.25
N ALA A 208 -7.08 3.25 -28.92
CA ALA A 208 -8.14 2.22 -28.89
C ALA A 208 -9.25 2.49 -29.90
#